data_AF-A0A7X8R090-F1
#
_entry.id   AF-A0A7X8R090-F1
#
_cell.length_a   1.000
_cell.length_b   1.000
_cell.length_c   1.000
_cell.angle_alpha   90.00
_cell.angle_beta   90.00
_cell.angle_gamma   90.00
#
_symmetry.space_group_name_H-M   'P 1'
#
loop_
_entity.id
_entity.type
_entity.pdbx_description
1 polymer ?
#
loop_
_entity_poly.entity_id
_entity_poly.type
_entity_poly.pdbx_seq_one_letter_code
_entity_poly.pdbx_strand_id
1 'polypeptide(L)'
;NLNLMEETLRDLLKLLSPFAPHFAEEMWETLGEKDSIFNQSWPVHDEKALVKDEVEIAVQFNGQIKFRMNVPTGSDNKEIEDIVKNDPRSAQYLEGKNIVRIIVVKGRLVNIVVK
;
A
#
# COMPACT_ATOMS: atom_id res chain seq x y z
N ASN A 1 17.86 -2.46 11.01
CA ASN A 1 17.50 -3.89 10.87
C ASN A 1 18.42 -4.47 9.80
N LEU A 2 19.64 -4.91 10.18
CA LEU A 2 20.72 -5.22 9.22
C LEU A 2 20.39 -6.44 8.36
N ASN A 3 19.83 -7.48 8.97
CA ASN A 3 19.43 -8.71 8.26
C ASN A 3 18.43 -8.42 7.13
N LEU A 4 17.43 -7.57 7.38
CA LEU A 4 16.45 -7.16 6.36
C LEU A 4 17.12 -6.47 5.17
N MET A 5 18.12 -5.63 5.43
CA MET A 5 18.85 -4.92 4.38
C MET A 5 19.67 -5.91 3.53
N GLU A 6 20.36 -6.86 4.17
CA GLU A 6 21.11 -7.90 3.48
C GLU A 6 20.21 -8.77 2.59
N GLU A 7 19.07 -9.24 3.12
CA GLU A 7 18.07 -10.00 2.36
C GLU A 7 17.54 -9.20 1.17
N THR A 8 17.20 -7.93 1.38
CA THR A 8 16.70 -7.04 0.33
C THR A 8 17.73 -6.83 -0.78
N LEU A 9 19.00 -6.63 -0.45
CA LEU A 9 20.07 -6.47 -1.44
C LEU A 9 20.25 -7.73 -2.28
N ARG A 10 20.18 -8.91 -1.64
CA ARG A 10 20.28 -10.20 -2.32
C ARG A 10 19.15 -10.40 -3.32
N ASP A 11 17.92 -10.14 -2.90
CA ASP A 11 16.76 -10.26 -3.78
C ASP A 11 16.79 -9.22 -4.90
N LEU A 12 17.20 -7.98 -4.59
CA LEU A 12 17.38 -6.94 -5.61
C LEU A 12 18.38 -7.36 -6.68
N LEU A 13 19.55 -7.90 -6.30
CA LEU A 13 20.55 -8.36 -7.27
C LEU A 13 20.04 -9.51 -8.12
N LYS A 14 19.29 -10.46 -7.54
CA LYS A 14 18.66 -11.54 -8.30
C LYS A 14 17.63 -11.00 -9.30
N LEU A 15 16.81 -10.02 -8.90
CA LEU A 15 15.86 -9.35 -9.79
C LEU A 15 16.57 -8.57 -10.91
N LEU A 16 17.74 -8.01 -10.62
CA LEU A 16 18.54 -7.20 -11.54
C LEU A 16 19.36 -8.05 -12.51
N SER A 17 19.73 -9.28 -12.15
CA SER A 17 20.63 -10.15 -12.94
C SER A 17 20.20 -10.40 -14.39
N PRO A 18 18.89 -10.48 -14.75
CA PRO A 18 18.49 -10.60 -16.16
C PRO A 18 18.72 -9.32 -16.97
N PHE A 19 18.86 -8.16 -16.31
CA PHE A 19 19.02 -6.85 -16.95
C PHE A 19 20.46 -6.37 -16.96
N ALA A 20 21.19 -6.55 -15.86
CA ALA A 20 22.58 -6.13 -15.69
C ALA A 20 23.43 -7.29 -15.13
N PRO A 21 23.64 -8.36 -15.93
CA PRO A 21 24.19 -9.63 -15.46
C PRO A 21 25.58 -9.49 -14.82
N HIS A 22 26.49 -8.76 -15.47
CA HIS A 22 27.87 -8.59 -14.97
C HIS A 22 27.91 -7.79 -13.67
N PHE A 23 27.12 -6.72 -13.58
CA PHE A 23 27.03 -5.89 -12.37
C PHE A 23 26.42 -6.69 -11.21
N ALA A 24 25.35 -7.44 -11.49
CA ALA A 24 24.71 -8.27 -10.47
C ALA A 24 25.66 -9.35 -9.92
N GLU A 25 26.44 -10.01 -10.78
CA GLU A 25 27.43 -11.01 -10.38
C GLU A 25 28.54 -10.40 -9.51
N GLU A 26 29.14 -9.29 -9.92
CA GLU A 26 30.22 -8.62 -9.16
C GLU A 26 29.74 -8.13 -7.78
N MET A 27 28.52 -7.58 -7.71
CA MET A 27 27.92 -7.17 -6.45
C MET A 27 27.56 -8.38 -5.57
N TRP A 28 27.14 -9.49 -6.18
CA TRP A 28 26.81 -10.73 -5.47
C TRP A 28 28.06 -11.32 -4.79
N GLU A 29 29.19 -11.37 -5.50
CA GLU A 29 30.49 -11.74 -4.93
C GLU A 29 30.92 -10.78 -3.82
N THR A 30 30.69 -9.47 -4.01
CA THR A 30 31.02 -8.44 -3.00
C THR A 30 30.22 -8.63 -1.69
N LEU A 31 29.00 -9.17 -1.77
CA LEU A 31 28.20 -9.56 -0.60
C LEU A 31 28.70 -10.84 0.10
N GLY A 32 29.78 -11.45 -0.40
CA GLY A 32 30.42 -12.64 0.18
C GLY A 32 29.83 -13.97 -0.30
N GLU A 33 29.00 -13.95 -1.35
CA GLU A 33 28.45 -15.17 -1.93
C GLU A 33 29.50 -15.91 -2.77
N LYS A 34 29.44 -17.24 -2.72
CA LYS A 34 30.46 -18.11 -3.32
C LYS A 34 30.04 -18.71 -4.65
N ASP A 35 28.74 -18.96 -4.81
CA ASP A 35 28.18 -19.50 -6.04
C ASP A 35 27.62 -18.35 -6.88
N SER A 36 27.77 -18.48 -8.20
CA SER A 36 27.25 -17.52 -9.17
C SER A 36 25.77 -17.20 -8.94
N ILE A 37 25.39 -15.92 -9.12
CA ILE A 37 24.00 -15.48 -8.95
C ILE A 37 23.06 -16.20 -9.93
N PHE A 38 23.59 -16.63 -11.08
CA PHE A 38 22.82 -17.34 -12.11
C PHE A 38 22.43 -18.77 -11.71
N ASN A 39 23.06 -19.32 -10.66
CA ASN A 39 22.69 -20.62 -10.10
C ASN A 39 21.65 -20.49 -8.97
N GLN A 40 21.30 -19.27 -8.58
CA GLN A 40 20.37 -19.03 -7.47
C GLN A 40 18.92 -19.11 -7.94
N SER A 41 18.06 -19.58 -7.04
CA SER A 41 16.61 -19.51 -7.27
C SER A 41 16.11 -18.07 -7.24
N TRP A 42 15.09 -17.81 -8.07
CA TRP A 42 14.41 -16.52 -8.12
C TRP A 42 13.80 -16.18 -6.75
N PRO A 43 13.78 -14.89 -6.34
CA PRO A 43 13.16 -14.47 -5.10
C PRO A 43 11.70 -14.89 -4.99
N VAL A 44 11.29 -15.30 -3.79
CA VAL A 44 9.90 -15.64 -3.46
C VAL A 44 9.42 -14.63 -2.44
N HIS A 45 8.24 -14.05 -2.67
CA HIS A 45 7.68 -13.07 -1.75
C HIS A 45 7.11 -13.75 -0.49
N ASP A 46 7.21 -13.06 0.65
CA ASP A 46 6.49 -13.44 1.87
C ASP A 46 5.09 -12.81 1.85
N GLU A 47 4.04 -13.64 1.83
CA GLU A 47 2.65 -13.17 1.88
C GLU A 47 2.37 -12.30 3.10
N LYS A 48 3.05 -12.54 4.23
CA LYS A 48 2.88 -11.73 5.45
C LYS A 48 3.41 -10.32 5.27
N ALA A 49 4.50 -10.16 4.51
CA ALA A 49 5.08 -8.85 4.21
C ALA A 49 4.22 -8.03 3.22
N LEU A 50 3.24 -8.66 2.56
CA LEU A 50 2.29 -7.97 1.68
C LEU A 50 1.07 -7.40 2.43
N VAL A 51 0.86 -7.81 3.69
CA VAL A 51 -0.23 -7.28 4.52
C VAL A 51 0.08 -5.83 4.85
N LYS A 52 -0.76 -4.92 4.37
CA LYS A 52 -0.68 -3.50 4.70
C LYS A 52 -1.50 -3.22 5.95
N ASP A 53 -0.95 -2.43 6.87
CA ASP A 53 -1.69 -1.97 8.05
C ASP A 53 -2.76 -0.93 7.69
N GLU A 54 -2.60 -0.25 6.55
CA GLU A 54 -3.53 0.75 6.05
C GLU A 54 -3.87 0.54 4.57
N VAL A 55 -5.10 0.88 4.21
CA VAL A 55 -5.59 0.93 2.83
C VAL A 55 -5.99 2.36 2.45
N GLU A 56 -5.54 2.80 1.28
CA GLU A 56 -6.00 4.07 0.71
C GLU A 56 -7.44 3.91 0.18
N ILE A 57 -8.33 4.77 0.64
CA ILE A 57 -9.71 4.87 0.16
C ILE A 57 -9.96 6.23 -0.48
N ALA A 58 -10.78 6.24 -1.53
CA ALA A 58 -11.28 7.49 -2.12
C ALA A 58 -12.52 7.97 -1.39
N VAL A 59 -12.55 9.23 -0.95
CA VAL A 59 -13.72 9.86 -0.35
C VAL A 59 -14.46 10.65 -1.42
N GLN A 60 -15.73 10.29 -1.61
CA GLN A 60 -16.62 10.87 -2.59
C GLN A 60 -17.79 11.59 -1.91
N PHE A 61 -18.20 12.72 -2.50
CA PHE A 61 -19.42 13.41 -2.16
C PHE A 61 -20.29 13.52 -3.40
N ASN A 62 -21.53 13.01 -3.33
CA ASN A 62 -22.44 12.94 -4.48
C ASN A 62 -21.78 12.33 -5.74
N GLY A 63 -20.96 11.28 -5.56
CA GLY A 63 -20.30 10.56 -6.65
C GLY A 63 -19.02 11.20 -7.20
N GLN A 64 -18.61 12.37 -6.71
CA GLN A 64 -17.34 13.00 -7.10
C GLN A 64 -16.26 12.78 -6.04
N ILE A 65 -15.08 12.28 -6.45
CA ILE A 65 -13.91 12.15 -5.57
C ILE A 65 -13.45 13.54 -5.15
N LYS A 66 -13.31 13.77 -3.85
CA LYS A 66 -12.79 15.04 -3.29
C LYS A 66 -11.38 14.88 -2.76
N PHE A 67 -11.09 13.75 -2.11
CA PHE A 67 -9.76 13.44 -1.61
C PHE A 67 -9.59 11.93 -1.42
N ARG A 68 -8.37 11.54 -1.08
CA ARG A 68 -8.05 10.18 -0.62
C ARG A 68 -7.51 10.24 0.80
N MET A 69 -7.69 9.15 1.53
CA MET A 69 -7.14 8.99 2.87
C MET A 69 -6.82 7.53 3.13
N ASN A 70 -5.86 7.30 4.03
CA ASN A 70 -5.57 5.96 4.53
C ASN A 70 -6.49 5.65 5.70
N VAL A 71 -6.99 4.41 5.74
CA VAL A 71 -7.72 3.87 6.88
C VAL A 71 -7.11 2.52 7.29
N PRO A 72 -7.17 2.14 8.58
CA PRO A 72 -6.64 0.86 9.01
C PRO A 72 -7.27 -0.32 8.26
N THR A 73 -6.45 -1.26 7.82
CA THR A 73 -6.91 -2.48 7.16
C THR A 73 -7.76 -3.28 8.13
N GLY A 74 -8.97 -3.68 7.68
CA GLY A 74 -9.91 -4.43 8.51
C GLY A 74 -10.91 -3.59 9.29
N SER A 75 -10.82 -2.25 9.24
CA SER A 75 -11.83 -1.35 9.81
C SER A 75 -13.23 -1.73 9.35
N ASP A 76 -14.19 -1.65 10.27
CA ASP A 76 -15.59 -1.91 9.93
C ASP A 76 -16.21 -0.72 9.17
N ASN A 77 -17.42 -0.91 8.65
CA ASN A 77 -18.06 0.17 7.88
C ASN A 77 -18.34 1.40 8.74
N LYS A 78 -18.68 1.24 10.02
CA LYS A 78 -19.01 2.36 10.91
C LYS A 78 -17.76 3.15 11.29
N GLU A 79 -16.66 2.46 11.60
CA GLU A 79 -15.36 3.08 11.86
C GLU A 79 -14.90 3.90 10.66
N ILE A 80 -14.99 3.32 9.45
CA ILE A 80 -14.65 4.04 8.22
C ILE A 80 -15.55 5.27 8.04
N GLU A 81 -16.86 5.16 8.29
CA GLU A 81 -17.77 6.30 8.22
C GLU A 81 -17.40 7.41 9.20
N ASP A 82 -17.09 7.05 10.45
CA ASP A 82 -16.76 8.01 11.50
C ASP A 82 -15.41 8.69 11.25
N ILE A 83 -14.41 7.93 10.78
CA ILE A 83 -13.11 8.47 10.34
C ILE A 83 -13.32 9.51 9.23
N VAL A 84 -14.13 9.17 8.21
CA VAL A 84 -14.36 10.07 7.07
C VAL A 84 -15.18 11.30 7.47
N LYS A 85 -16.21 11.15 8.31
CA LYS A 85 -17.04 12.28 8.78
C LYS A 85 -16.25 13.27 9.63
N ASN A 86 -15.36 12.76 10.49
CA ASN A 86 -14.56 13.57 11.40
C ASN A 86 -13.30 14.14 10.75
N ASP A 87 -12.99 13.77 9.49
CA ASP A 87 -11.88 14.36 8.75
C ASP A 87 -12.15 15.86 8.48
N PRO A 88 -11.21 16.76 8.80
CA PRO A 88 -11.39 18.20 8.58
C PRO A 88 -11.72 18.57 7.12
N ARG A 89 -11.25 17.79 6.14
CA ARG A 89 -11.52 18.02 4.70
C ARG A 89 -12.96 17.70 4.33
N SER A 90 -13.66 16.90 5.14
CA SER A 90 -15.08 16.58 4.96
C SER A 90 -16.00 17.71 5.44
N ALA A 91 -15.56 18.54 6.40
CA ALA A 91 -16.39 19.58 7.02
C ALA A 91 -16.99 20.53 5.97
N GLN A 92 -16.18 21.04 5.04
CA GLN A 92 -16.63 21.93 3.95
C GLN A 92 -17.68 21.31 3.01
N TYR A 93 -17.74 19.98 2.92
CA TYR A 93 -18.68 19.28 2.06
C TYR A 93 -19.96 18.86 2.80
N LEU A 94 -19.92 18.84 4.13
CA LEU A 94 -21.01 18.52 5.04
C LEU A 94 -21.72 19.77 5.58
N GLU A 95 -21.05 20.93 5.60
CA GLU A 95 -21.59 22.17 6.14
C GLU A 95 -22.90 22.57 5.47
N GLY A 96 -23.95 22.77 6.27
CA GLY A 96 -25.28 23.15 5.81
C GLY A 96 -26.04 22.07 5.01
N LYS A 97 -25.51 20.85 4.93
CA LYS A 97 -26.13 19.74 4.18
C LYS A 97 -26.55 18.58 5.07
N ASN A 98 -27.62 17.89 4.67
CA ASN A 98 -28.08 16.69 5.34
C ASN A 98 -27.50 15.44 4.67
N ILE A 99 -26.94 14.54 5.47
CA ILE A 99 -26.47 13.24 4.99
C ILE A 99 -27.69 12.36 4.74
N VAL A 100 -27.92 11.99 3.48
CA VAL A 100 -29.03 11.11 3.06
C VAL A 100 -28.62 9.64 3.14
N ARG A 101 -27.39 9.34 2.74
CA ARG A 101 -26.87 7.97 2.69
C ARG A 101 -25.35 7.98 2.68
N ILE A 102 -24.75 6.98 3.34
CA ILE A 102 -23.33 6.69 3.20
C ILE A 102 -23.17 5.29 2.64
N ILE A 103 -22.25 5.16 1.69
CA ILE A 103 -21.97 3.91 0.99
C ILE A 103 -20.48 3.63 1.15
N VAL A 104 -20.16 2.61 1.94
CA VAL A 104 -18.78 2.16 2.15
C VAL A 104 -18.51 0.95 1.27
N VAL A 105 -17.50 1.05 0.41
CA VAL A 105 -16.91 -0.07 -0.31
C VAL A 105 -15.54 -0.33 0.32
N LYS A 106 -15.47 -1.33 1.21
CA LYS A 106 -14.27 -1.65 2.00
C LYS A 106 -13.01 -1.72 1.14
N GLY A 107 -11.97 -1.00 1.57
CA GLY A 107 -10.67 -0.95 0.90
C GLY A 107 -10.66 -0.28 -0.49
N ARG A 108 -11.73 0.42 -0.88
CA ARG A 108 -11.79 1.16 -2.16
C ARG A 108 -12.26 2.59 -2.02
N LEU A 109 -13.48 2.80 -1.52
CA LEU A 109 -14.08 4.13 -1.48
C LEU A 109 -15.19 4.27 -0.45
N VAL A 110 -15.47 5.51 -0.09
CA VAL A 110 -16.63 5.92 0.71
C VAL A 110 -17.35 7.02 -0.06
N ASN A 111 -18.64 6.85 -0.32
CA ASN A 111 -19.47 7.88 -0.95
C ASN A 111 -20.52 8.39 0.03
N ILE A 112 -20.48 9.70 0.31
CA ILE A 112 -21.43 10.39 1.15
C ILE A 112 -22.40 11.16 0.23
N VAL A 113 -23.66 10.75 0.27
CA VAL A 113 -24.74 11.43 -0.44
C VAL A 113 -25.30 12.51 0.46
N VAL A 114 -25.13 13.76 0.05
CA VAL A 114 -25.55 14.96 0.79
C VAL A 114 -26.59 15.75 -0.01
N LYS A 115 -27.60 16.29 0.68
CA LYS A 115 -28.62 17.20 0.15
C LYS A 115 -28.59 18.55 0.83
#